data_AF-A0A2E0R8H9-F1
#
_entry.id   AF-A0A2E0R8H9-F1
#
_cell.length_a   1.000
_cell.length_b   1.000
_cell.length_c   1.000
_cell.angle_alpha   90.00
_cell.angle_beta   90.00
_cell.angle_gamma   90.00
#
_symmetry.space_group_name_H-M   'P 1'
#
loop_
_entity.id
_entity.type
_entity.pdbx_description
1 polymer ?
#
loop_
_entity_poly.entity_id
_entity_poly.type
_entity_poly.pdbx_seq_one_letter_code
_entity_poly.pdbx_strand_id
1 'polypeptide(L)'
;MRFQVGLGSVGVAGTDVYIDSVSLQKSDGTELVTNGEFSNGSTGWSKSNLTYVPLSSDSAGVPVVTPALAGTQLLYSADPDGDGLDNVTEYAFNLDPSTNDAHILNASLSPDGLPVSHVDQSSGDGIFSVEYVRRKDSDIIEYVPEFADSLSETWDPATNGESIVDDTDPSWEIVRANDSESMSTNSSRFGRVRVIFNP
;
A
#
# COMPACT_ATOMS: atom_id res chain seq x y z
N MET A 1 9.00 -24.79 24.97
CA MET A 1 8.43 -24.39 23.66
C MET A 1 7.61 -23.14 23.90
N ARG A 2 7.62 -22.18 22.98
CA ARG A 2 6.76 -21.01 23.03
C ARG A 2 5.91 -21.03 21.76
N PHE A 3 4.60 -21.04 21.94
CA PHE A 3 3.61 -20.86 20.89
C PHE A 3 3.05 -19.45 21.04
N GLN A 4 2.85 -18.76 19.92
CA GLN A 4 2.33 -17.41 19.89
C GLN A 4 1.03 -17.43 19.09
N VAL A 5 0.00 -16.80 19.64
CA VAL A 5 -1.26 -16.52 18.94
C VAL A 5 -1.18 -15.09 18.45
N GLY A 6 -1.09 -14.91 17.13
CA GLY A 6 -1.27 -13.59 16.52
C GLY A 6 -2.77 -13.28 16.49
N LEU A 7 -3.19 -12.25 17.21
CA LEU A 7 -4.58 -11.79 17.15
C LEU A 7 -4.80 -10.80 15.98
N GLY A 8 -3.75 -10.33 15.32
CA GLY A 8 -3.84 -9.36 14.23
C GLY A 8 -4.42 -8.01 14.68
N SER A 9 -4.97 -7.25 13.74
CA SER A 9 -5.72 -6.02 14.01
C SER A 9 -7.09 -6.33 14.61
N VAL A 10 -7.16 -6.86 15.83
CA VAL A 10 -8.38 -6.81 16.65
C VAL A 10 -8.55 -5.36 17.12
N GLY A 11 -8.87 -4.49 16.16
CA GLY A 11 -8.78 -3.03 16.27
C GLY A 11 -10.04 -2.32 15.78
N VAL A 12 -11.10 -3.04 15.42
CA VAL A 12 -12.44 -2.46 15.56
C VAL A 12 -12.75 -2.42 17.04
N ALA A 13 -12.83 -1.22 17.61
CA ALA A 13 -13.22 -1.02 18.99
C ALA A 13 -14.52 -1.82 19.28
N GLY A 14 -14.45 -2.81 20.17
CA GLY A 14 -15.63 -3.53 20.68
C GLY A 14 -15.74 -5.04 20.38
N THR A 15 -14.72 -5.72 19.85
CA THR A 15 -14.75 -7.19 19.73
C THR A 15 -13.91 -7.87 20.81
N ASP A 16 -14.55 -8.58 21.73
CA ASP A 16 -13.88 -9.48 22.67
C ASP A 16 -13.59 -10.84 22.00
N VAL A 17 -12.37 -11.35 22.18
CA VAL A 17 -11.97 -12.69 21.74
C VAL A 17 -11.83 -13.59 22.96
N TYR A 18 -12.57 -14.70 22.95
CA TYR A 18 -12.50 -15.73 23.99
C TYR A 18 -11.91 -17.00 23.39
N ILE A 19 -10.93 -17.57 24.09
CA ILE A 19 -10.35 -18.88 23.79
C ILE A 19 -10.50 -19.75 25.02
N ASP A 20 -10.68 -21.05 24.79
CA ASP A 20 -10.77 -22.05 25.85
C ASP A 20 -10.24 -23.39 25.32
N SER A 21 -9.92 -24.31 26.23
CA SER A 21 -9.48 -25.68 25.95
C SER A 21 -8.33 -25.77 24.92
N VAL A 22 -7.28 -24.98 25.10
CA VAL A 22 -6.13 -24.96 24.18
C VAL A 22 -5.22 -26.18 24.40
N SER A 23 -5.00 -26.96 23.34
CA SER A 23 -4.14 -28.15 23.36
C SER A 23 -3.11 -28.10 22.23
N LEU A 24 -1.89 -28.55 22.50
CA LEU A 24 -0.87 -28.82 21.50
C LEU A 24 -0.17 -30.12 21.85
N GLN A 25 -0.30 -31.13 20.99
CA GLN A 25 0.26 -32.45 21.25
C GLN A 25 1.40 -32.77 20.28
N LYS A 26 2.41 -33.49 20.78
CA LYS A 26 3.38 -34.18 19.91
C LYS A 26 2.70 -35.31 19.15
N SER A 27 3.39 -35.85 18.14
CA SER A 27 2.94 -37.06 17.42
C SER A 27 2.80 -38.30 18.31
N ASP A 28 3.43 -38.31 19.48
CA ASP A 28 3.29 -39.36 20.49
C ASP A 28 2.11 -39.14 21.48
N GLY A 29 1.33 -38.07 21.29
CA GLY A 29 0.18 -37.72 22.15
C GLY A 29 0.54 -36.92 23.41
N THR A 30 1.82 -36.57 23.62
CA THR A 30 2.22 -35.76 24.78
C THR A 30 1.69 -34.34 24.66
N GLU A 31 0.90 -33.89 25.65
CA GLU A 31 0.42 -32.50 25.76
C GLU A 31 1.56 -31.53 26.09
N LEU A 32 1.59 -30.40 25.39
CA LEU A 32 2.62 -29.36 25.50
C LEU A 32 2.08 -28.05 26.07
N VAL A 33 0.76 -27.84 26.09
CA VAL A 33 0.14 -26.67 26.71
C VAL A 33 -0.24 -27.00 28.15
N THR A 34 0.39 -26.29 29.08
CA THR A 34 -0.04 -26.30 30.48
C THR A 34 -1.15 -25.27 30.68
N ASN A 35 -2.20 -25.62 31.45
CA ASN A 35 -3.33 -24.71 31.75
C ASN A 35 -4.09 -24.24 30.49
N GLY A 36 -4.35 -25.17 29.55
CA GLY A 36 -5.15 -24.93 28.34
C GLY A 36 -6.65 -24.70 28.60
N GLU A 37 -7.18 -25.25 29.68
CA GLU A 37 -8.58 -25.13 30.12
C GLU A 37 -8.82 -23.90 31.01
N PHE A 38 -7.81 -23.04 31.21
CA PHE A 38 -7.88 -21.81 32.01
C PHE A 38 -8.39 -21.95 33.46
N SER A 39 -8.44 -23.17 34.00
CA SER A 39 -8.87 -23.47 35.37
C SER A 39 -8.02 -22.80 36.46
N ASN A 40 -6.80 -22.38 36.13
CA ASN A 40 -5.93 -21.59 37.00
C ASN A 40 -5.72 -20.14 36.49
N GLY A 41 -6.77 -19.55 35.93
CA GLY A 41 -6.74 -18.24 35.31
C GLY A 41 -5.75 -18.18 34.15
N SER A 42 -5.08 -17.04 33.97
CA SER A 42 -4.07 -16.83 32.93
C SER A 42 -2.66 -17.32 33.31
N THR A 43 -2.51 -18.15 34.35
CA THR A 43 -1.19 -18.64 34.77
C THR A 43 -0.50 -19.40 33.63
N GLY A 44 0.75 -19.05 33.30
CA GLY A 44 1.48 -19.62 32.17
C GLY A 44 1.20 -18.94 30.82
N TRP A 45 0.22 -18.04 30.78
CA TRP A 45 -0.10 -17.20 29.63
C TRP A 45 0.41 -15.78 29.87
N SER A 46 1.04 -15.19 28.86
CA SER A 46 1.54 -13.83 28.93
C SER A 46 1.25 -13.11 27.62
N LYS A 47 0.92 -11.82 27.70
CA LYS A 47 0.95 -10.95 26.53
C LYS A 47 2.39 -10.86 26.02
N SER A 48 2.59 -11.07 24.73
CA SER A 48 3.87 -10.80 24.09
C SER A 48 3.90 -9.32 23.71
N ASN A 49 4.99 -8.62 24.02
CA ASN A 49 5.23 -7.26 23.55
C ASN A 49 5.84 -7.23 22.13
N LEU A 50 5.87 -8.37 21.45
CA LEU A 50 6.28 -8.44 20.05
C LEU A 50 5.10 -8.03 19.17
N THR A 51 5.23 -6.90 18.48
CA THR A 51 4.34 -6.52 17.38
C THR A 51 4.43 -7.60 16.31
N TYR A 52 3.35 -8.35 16.13
CA TYR A 52 3.27 -9.35 15.07
C TYR A 52 3.07 -8.60 13.74
N VAL A 53 4.08 -8.63 12.86
CA VAL A 53 3.91 -8.31 11.44
C VAL A 53 3.32 -9.57 10.81
N PRO A 54 2.04 -9.58 10.41
CA PRO A 54 1.46 -10.75 9.77
C PRO A 54 2.23 -11.05 8.48
N LEU A 55 2.77 -12.27 8.38
CA LEU A 55 2.99 -12.87 7.07
C LEU A 55 1.59 -13.20 6.54
N SER A 56 1.11 -12.32 5.65
CA SER A 56 -0.08 -12.40 4.78
C SER A 56 -1.08 -13.55 5.04
N SER A 57 -2.36 -13.26 5.27
CA SER A 57 -3.27 -13.10 4.12
C SER A 57 -4.68 -12.59 4.48
N ASP A 58 -4.92 -12.00 5.66
CA ASP A 58 -6.31 -11.62 6.03
C ASP A 58 -6.46 -10.32 6.83
N SER A 59 -5.45 -9.47 6.76
CA SER A 59 -5.59 -8.06 7.13
C SER A 59 -5.34 -7.28 5.86
N ALA A 60 -6.36 -6.56 5.38
CA ALA A 60 -6.28 -5.54 4.33
C ALA A 60 -5.40 -4.34 4.74
N GLY A 61 -4.31 -4.62 5.45
CA GLY A 61 -3.22 -3.71 5.67
C GLY A 61 -2.29 -3.84 4.47
N VAL A 62 -1.98 -2.70 3.91
CA VAL A 62 -0.83 -2.51 3.06
C VAL A 62 0.41 -3.17 3.71
N PRO A 63 1.31 -3.83 2.96
CA PRO A 63 2.61 -4.29 3.48
C PRO A 63 3.45 -3.10 3.96
N VAL A 64 3.22 -2.66 5.19
CA VAL A 64 3.94 -1.57 5.83
C VAL A 64 5.29 -2.10 6.29
N VAL A 65 6.38 -1.50 5.79
CA VAL A 65 7.76 -1.91 6.08
C VAL A 65 8.31 -1.27 7.36
N THR A 66 7.54 -0.41 8.04
CA THR A 66 8.02 0.33 9.22
C THR A 66 7.45 -0.24 10.54
N PRO A 67 8.31 -0.56 11.53
CA PRO A 67 7.89 -0.97 12.88
C PRO A 67 7.09 0.09 13.68
N ALA A 68 6.84 1.25 13.08
CA ALA A 68 6.30 2.43 13.73
C ALA A 68 4.75 2.47 13.75
N LEU A 69 4.07 1.77 12.83
CA LEU A 69 2.60 1.78 12.77
C LEU A 69 1.98 0.69 13.65
N ALA A 70 0.87 1.01 14.32
CA ALA A 70 0.11 0.04 15.11
C ALA A 70 -1.40 0.31 15.10
N GLY A 71 -2.19 -0.76 15.29
CA GLY A 71 -3.64 -0.65 15.48
C GLY A 71 -4.35 -0.05 14.27
N THR A 72 -5.13 1.01 14.50
CA THR A 72 -5.89 1.70 13.44
C THR A 72 -5.00 2.42 12.42
N GLN A 73 -3.72 2.63 12.73
CA GLN A 73 -2.75 3.18 11.79
C GLN A 73 -2.38 2.22 10.65
N LEU A 74 -2.74 0.94 10.76
CA LEU A 74 -2.51 -0.07 9.71
C LEU A 74 -3.65 -0.15 8.69
N LEU A 75 -4.72 0.63 8.86
CA LEU A 75 -5.82 0.66 7.90
C LEU A 75 -5.30 1.25 6.59
N TYR A 76 -5.65 0.62 5.46
CA TYR A 76 -5.24 1.06 4.12
C TYR A 76 -5.61 2.52 3.80
N SER A 77 -6.66 3.04 4.45
CA SER A 77 -7.15 4.42 4.33
C SER A 77 -6.72 5.35 5.47
N ALA A 78 -5.86 4.89 6.38
CA ALA A 78 -5.32 5.75 7.42
C ALA A 78 -4.19 6.63 6.88
N ASP A 79 -4.05 7.79 7.52
CA ASP A 79 -2.98 8.78 7.33
C ASP A 79 -2.33 9.01 8.72
N PRO A 80 -1.35 8.17 9.10
CA PRO A 80 -0.80 8.19 10.46
C PRO A 80 0.09 9.39 10.77
N ASP A 81 0.73 9.97 9.75
CA ASP A 81 1.67 11.09 9.89
C ASP A 81 1.06 12.47 9.57
N GLY A 82 -0.15 12.49 9.02
CA GLY A 82 -0.96 13.68 8.80
C GLY A 82 -0.52 14.49 7.58
N ASP A 83 0.11 13.88 6.59
CA ASP A 83 0.53 14.55 5.36
C ASP A 83 -0.57 14.62 4.28
N GLY A 84 -1.68 13.93 4.51
CA GLY A 84 -2.85 13.89 3.64
C GLY A 84 -2.85 12.75 2.63
N LEU A 85 -1.86 11.87 2.66
CA LEU A 85 -1.82 10.62 1.89
C LEU A 85 -2.28 9.46 2.76
N ASP A 86 -3.02 8.52 2.15
CA ASP A 86 -3.34 7.28 2.84
C ASP A 86 -2.28 6.22 2.62
N ASN A 87 -2.20 5.24 3.53
CA ASN A 87 -1.25 4.14 3.49
C ASN A 87 -1.21 3.42 2.12
N VAL A 88 -2.35 3.31 1.41
CA VAL A 88 -2.40 2.70 0.06
C VAL A 88 -1.68 3.55 -0.95
N THR A 89 -1.93 4.86 -0.94
CA THR A 89 -1.28 5.82 -1.83
C THR A 89 0.22 5.83 -1.58
N GLU A 90 0.63 5.87 -0.31
CA GLU A 90 2.04 5.85 0.05
C GLU A 90 2.72 4.55 -0.37
N TYR A 91 2.07 3.41 -0.11
CA TYR A 91 2.57 2.14 -0.59
C TYR A 91 2.59 2.02 -2.10
N ALA A 92 1.65 2.63 -2.84
CA ALA A 92 1.67 2.61 -4.29
C ALA A 92 2.82 3.44 -4.87
N PHE A 93 3.29 4.47 -4.17
CA PHE A 93 4.27 5.44 -4.66
C PHE A 93 5.60 5.46 -3.90
N ASN A 94 5.88 4.40 -3.14
CA ASN A 94 7.14 4.19 -2.40
C ASN A 94 7.43 5.26 -1.33
N LEU A 95 6.39 5.77 -0.67
CA LEU A 95 6.49 6.72 0.44
C LEU A 95 6.42 5.99 1.80
N ASP A 96 6.82 6.67 2.88
CA ASP A 96 6.83 6.11 4.23
C ASP A 96 5.65 6.62 5.09
N PRO A 97 4.66 5.76 5.39
CA PRO A 97 3.45 6.10 6.15
C PRO A 97 3.65 6.50 7.62
N SER A 98 4.90 6.52 8.08
CA SER A 98 5.26 6.96 9.42
C SER A 98 5.96 8.32 9.45
N THR A 99 6.21 8.92 8.28
CA THR A 99 6.91 10.18 8.15
C THR A 99 6.29 11.02 7.06
N ASN A 100 5.89 12.24 7.41
CA ASN A 100 5.45 13.24 6.43
C ASN A 100 6.56 13.49 5.40
N ASP A 101 6.49 12.77 4.29
CA ASP A 101 7.45 12.77 3.20
C ASP A 101 6.76 13.00 1.85
N ALA A 102 5.46 13.35 1.83
CA ALA A 102 4.74 13.76 0.63
C ALA A 102 5.55 14.72 -0.26
N HIS A 103 5.97 14.19 -1.40
CA HIS A 103 6.67 14.94 -2.44
C HIS A 103 6.26 14.40 -3.82
N ILE A 104 6.46 15.22 -4.86
CA ILE A 104 6.28 14.79 -6.24
C ILE A 104 7.47 13.95 -6.69
N LEU A 105 7.22 12.97 -7.56
CA LEU A 105 8.24 12.11 -8.15
C LEU A 105 9.41 12.94 -8.70
N ASN A 106 10.61 12.59 -8.25
CA ASN A 106 11.86 13.08 -8.81
C ASN A 106 12.67 11.91 -9.38
N ALA A 107 12.38 11.56 -10.63
CA ALA A 107 12.99 10.43 -11.33
C ALA A 107 14.52 10.45 -11.40
N SER A 108 15.17 11.59 -11.13
CA SER A 108 16.64 11.71 -11.13
C SER A 108 17.29 11.37 -9.77
N LEU A 109 16.51 11.23 -8.70
CA LEU A 109 17.04 11.05 -7.34
C LEU A 109 16.66 9.70 -6.74
N SER A 110 15.40 9.29 -6.90
CA SER A 110 14.87 8.07 -6.28
C SER A 110 13.52 7.68 -6.91
N PRO A 111 13.17 6.38 -6.96
CA PRO A 111 11.88 5.91 -7.46
C PRO A 111 10.82 5.99 -6.36
N ASP A 112 10.56 7.20 -5.87
CA ASP A 112 9.51 7.53 -4.89
C ASP A 112 8.85 8.88 -5.22
N GLY A 113 7.62 9.05 -4.74
CA GLY A 113 6.88 10.30 -4.87
C GLY A 113 5.61 10.20 -5.71
N LEU A 114 4.74 11.20 -5.50
CA LEU A 114 3.45 11.35 -6.17
C LEU A 114 3.60 11.58 -7.68
N PRO A 115 2.61 11.16 -8.50
CA PRO A 115 2.66 11.35 -9.94
C PRO A 115 2.93 12.79 -10.37
N VAL A 116 3.73 12.95 -11.43
CA VAL A 116 4.08 14.26 -12.00
C VAL A 116 3.64 14.35 -13.45
N SER A 117 2.98 15.45 -13.80
CA SER A 117 2.57 15.73 -15.17
C SER A 117 3.68 16.45 -15.94
N HIS A 118 3.84 16.13 -17.21
CA HIS A 118 4.80 16.75 -18.11
C HIS A 118 4.20 16.95 -19.50
N VAL A 119 4.81 17.83 -20.28
CA VAL A 119 4.51 18.02 -21.70
C VAL A 119 5.78 17.72 -22.48
N ASP A 120 5.74 16.67 -23.28
CA ASP A 120 6.82 16.34 -24.21
C ASP A 120 6.63 17.13 -25.52
N GLN A 121 7.49 18.13 -25.76
CA GLN A 121 7.46 18.95 -26.98
C GLN A 121 8.32 18.39 -28.12
N SER A 122 8.94 17.22 -27.97
CA SER A 122 9.88 16.67 -28.96
C SER A 122 9.22 16.31 -30.31
N SER A 123 7.91 16.13 -30.36
CA SER A 123 7.14 15.75 -31.55
C SER A 123 6.46 16.90 -32.31
N GLY A 124 6.69 18.17 -31.92
CA GLY A 124 6.11 19.35 -32.58
C GLY A 124 4.66 19.66 -32.22
N ASP A 125 3.85 18.65 -31.90
CA ASP A 125 2.45 18.81 -31.48
C ASP A 125 2.23 18.76 -29.96
N GLY A 126 3.27 18.42 -29.17
CA GLY A 126 3.19 18.37 -27.71
C GLY A 126 2.29 17.24 -27.20
N ILE A 127 2.86 16.26 -26.51
CA ILE A 127 2.07 15.22 -25.84
C ILE A 127 2.07 15.52 -24.35
N PHE A 128 0.88 15.65 -23.76
CA PHE A 128 0.73 15.68 -22.31
C PHE A 128 0.82 14.27 -21.76
N SER A 129 1.40 14.12 -20.58
CA SER A 129 1.71 12.81 -20.03
C SER A 129 1.91 12.88 -18.52
N VAL A 130 1.78 11.73 -17.86
CA VAL A 130 1.98 11.59 -16.41
C VAL A 130 3.06 10.54 -16.19
N GLU A 131 4.06 10.89 -15.38
CA GLU A 131 5.02 9.92 -14.84
C GLU A 131 4.67 9.56 -13.42
N TYR A 132 4.87 8.30 -13.06
CA TYR A 132 4.62 7.79 -11.73
C TYR A 132 5.48 6.57 -11.46
N VAL A 133 5.68 6.32 -10.17
CA VAL A 133 6.32 5.11 -9.68
C VAL A 133 5.31 3.97 -9.69
N ARG A 134 5.74 2.80 -10.14
CA ARG A 134 4.93 1.56 -10.14
C ARG A 134 5.71 0.41 -9.50
N ARG A 135 5.03 -0.34 -8.63
CA ARG A 135 5.53 -1.62 -8.11
C ARG A 135 5.56 -2.67 -9.21
N LYS A 136 6.67 -3.39 -9.33
CA LYS A 136 6.82 -4.52 -10.26
C LYS A 136 6.18 -5.81 -9.74
N ASP A 137 6.07 -5.93 -8.43
CA ASP A 137 5.73 -7.17 -7.73
C ASP A 137 4.43 -7.07 -6.92
N SER A 138 3.54 -6.13 -7.27
CA SER A 138 2.24 -5.97 -6.60
C SER A 138 1.11 -6.56 -7.42
N ASP A 139 0.36 -7.49 -6.83
CA ASP A 139 -0.91 -8.02 -7.33
C ASP A 139 -2.13 -7.33 -6.68
N ILE A 140 -1.91 -6.58 -5.60
CA ILE A 140 -2.93 -5.87 -4.82
C ILE A 140 -3.11 -4.41 -5.22
N ILE A 141 -2.22 -3.85 -6.05
CA ILE A 141 -2.32 -2.48 -6.56
C ILE A 141 -2.47 -2.50 -8.08
N GLU A 142 -3.53 -1.86 -8.56
CA GLU A 142 -3.70 -1.52 -9.97
C GLU A 142 -3.57 0.00 -10.15
N TYR A 143 -2.75 0.39 -11.13
CA TYR A 143 -2.50 1.78 -11.50
C TYR A 143 -3.31 2.10 -12.75
N VAL A 144 -4.18 3.11 -12.68
CA VAL A 144 -4.98 3.58 -13.82
C VAL A 144 -4.63 5.04 -14.09
N PRO A 145 -3.70 5.33 -15.02
CA PRO A 145 -3.48 6.69 -15.49
C PRO A 145 -4.72 7.20 -16.22
N GLU A 146 -5.17 8.41 -15.89
CA GLU A 146 -6.37 9.01 -16.47
C GLU A 146 -6.13 10.47 -16.86
N PHE A 147 -6.84 10.89 -17.89
CA PHE A 147 -6.75 12.23 -18.47
C PHE A 147 -8.13 12.88 -18.62
N ALA A 148 -8.18 14.21 -18.56
CA ALA A 148 -9.41 14.98 -18.74
C ALA A 148 -9.11 16.39 -19.28
N ASP A 149 -10.12 17.01 -19.89
CA ASP A 149 -10.09 18.41 -20.34
C ASP A 149 -10.32 19.41 -19.20
N SER A 150 -10.99 18.96 -18.14
CA SER A 150 -11.22 19.76 -16.94
C SER A 150 -11.31 18.91 -15.67
N LEU A 151 -11.09 19.55 -14.52
CA LEU A 151 -11.17 18.91 -13.22
C LEU A 151 -12.59 18.46 -12.83
N SER A 152 -13.62 18.95 -13.51
CA SER A 152 -15.04 18.70 -13.21
C SER A 152 -15.69 17.65 -14.09
N GLU A 153 -14.97 17.09 -15.05
CA GLU A 153 -15.47 16.14 -16.03
C GLU A 153 -15.11 14.69 -15.68
N THR A 154 -15.59 13.77 -16.52
CA THR A 154 -15.17 12.38 -16.48
C THR A 154 -13.69 12.29 -16.86
N TRP A 155 -12.97 11.44 -16.14
CA TRP A 155 -11.57 11.15 -16.39
C TRP A 155 -11.50 9.85 -17.20
N ASP A 156 -10.84 9.90 -18.36
CA ASP A 156 -10.73 8.78 -19.26
C ASP A 156 -9.38 8.06 -19.06
N PRO A 157 -9.36 6.72 -19.00
CA PRO A 157 -8.11 5.98 -18.83
C PRO A 157 -7.20 6.13 -20.06
N ALA A 158 -5.90 6.12 -19.84
CA ALA A 158 -4.89 6.18 -20.89
C ALA A 158 -5.04 5.00 -21.87
N THR A 159 -5.22 5.29 -23.16
CA THR A 159 -5.35 4.26 -24.21
C THR A 159 -4.12 4.14 -25.10
N ASN A 160 -3.23 5.14 -25.09
CA ASN A 160 -2.00 5.16 -25.91
C ASN A 160 -0.88 4.27 -25.36
N GLY A 161 -1.16 3.53 -24.29
CA GLY A 161 -0.21 2.67 -23.61
C GLY A 161 0.77 3.44 -22.72
N GLU A 162 1.56 2.67 -22.00
CA GLU A 162 2.57 3.13 -21.07
C GLU A 162 3.97 2.80 -21.59
N SER A 163 4.95 3.60 -21.22
CA SER A 163 6.37 3.34 -21.50
C SER A 163 7.19 3.39 -20.22
N ILE A 164 8.20 2.53 -20.11
CA ILE A 164 9.12 2.51 -18.97
C ILE A 164 10.19 3.60 -19.17
N VAL A 165 10.29 4.52 -18.22
CA VAL A 165 11.28 5.61 -18.17
C VAL A 165 12.54 5.16 -17.44
N ASP A 166 12.37 4.47 -16.31
CA ASP A 166 13.46 3.89 -15.52
C ASP A 166 13.03 2.53 -14.97
N ASP A 167 13.90 1.54 -15.13
CA ASP A 167 13.68 0.14 -14.72
C ASP A 167 14.80 -0.37 -13.79
N THR A 168 15.67 0.52 -13.31
CA THR A 168 16.92 0.15 -12.65
C THR A 168 16.74 -0.39 -11.23
N ASP A 169 15.68 0.02 -10.52
CA ASP A 169 15.34 -0.51 -9.20
C ASP A 169 14.71 -1.92 -9.33
N PRO A 170 15.07 -2.90 -8.50
CA PRO A 170 14.52 -4.26 -8.61
C PRO A 170 13.03 -4.40 -8.25
N SER A 171 12.47 -3.49 -7.44
CA SER A 171 11.09 -3.55 -6.93
C SER A 171 10.19 -2.50 -7.60
N TRP A 172 10.80 -1.45 -8.13
CA TRP A 172 10.12 -0.28 -8.66
C TRP A 172 10.54 0.03 -10.10
N GLU A 173 9.62 0.61 -10.85
CA GLU A 173 9.89 1.24 -12.13
C GLU A 173 9.22 2.62 -12.18
N ILE A 174 9.75 3.49 -13.02
CA ILE A 174 9.13 4.76 -13.37
C ILE A 174 8.46 4.59 -14.72
N VAL A 175 7.17 4.84 -14.76
CA VAL A 175 6.32 4.65 -15.92
C VAL A 175 5.81 6.00 -16.39
N ARG A 176 5.80 6.19 -17.70
CA ARG A 176 5.17 7.33 -18.37
C ARG A 176 3.95 6.86 -19.13
N ALA A 177 2.79 7.41 -18.77
CA ALA A 177 1.54 7.28 -19.52
C ALA A 177 1.34 8.52 -20.37
N ASN A 178 1.11 8.31 -21.67
CA ASN A 178 0.85 9.40 -22.61
C ASN A 178 -0.65 9.61 -22.78
N ASP A 179 -1.04 10.89 -22.85
CA ASP A 179 -2.37 11.27 -23.26
C ASP A 179 -2.65 10.80 -24.70
N SER A 180 -3.90 10.41 -24.96
CA SER A 180 -4.37 10.06 -26.29
C SER A 180 -4.62 11.27 -27.17
N GLU A 181 -4.87 12.42 -26.55
CA GLU A 181 -5.09 13.68 -27.25
C GLU A 181 -3.82 14.50 -27.45
N SER A 182 -3.74 15.11 -28.63
CA SER A 182 -2.70 16.08 -28.95
C SER A 182 -2.98 17.42 -28.28
N MET A 183 -1.93 18.07 -27.76
CA MET A 183 -2.01 19.45 -27.25
C MET A 183 -2.26 20.47 -28.37
N SER A 184 -2.13 20.09 -29.65
CA SER A 184 -2.46 20.97 -30.78
C SER A 184 -3.97 21.12 -31.01
N THR A 185 -4.78 20.18 -30.51
CA THR A 185 -6.25 20.22 -30.60
C THR A 185 -6.92 20.66 -29.29
N ASN A 186 -6.21 20.57 -28.16
CA ASN A 186 -6.78 20.86 -26.86
C ASN A 186 -5.84 21.73 -26.01
N SER A 187 -6.34 22.87 -25.53
CA SER A 187 -5.53 23.88 -24.86
C SER A 187 -5.35 23.64 -23.35
N SER A 188 -6.03 22.65 -22.78
CA SER A 188 -5.94 22.30 -21.36
C SER A 188 -6.11 20.81 -21.20
N ARG A 189 -5.13 20.16 -20.58
CA ARG A 189 -5.16 18.74 -20.23
C ARG A 189 -4.74 18.56 -18.79
N PHE A 190 -5.43 17.68 -18.11
CA PHE A 190 -5.17 17.29 -16.73
C PHE A 190 -4.88 15.80 -16.68
N GLY A 191 -3.96 15.40 -15.80
CA GLY A 191 -3.54 14.01 -15.64
C GLY A 191 -3.51 13.62 -14.19
N ARG A 192 -3.90 12.37 -13.91
CA ARG A 192 -3.75 11.75 -12.59
C ARG A 192 -3.44 10.26 -12.76
N VAL A 193 -3.00 9.64 -11.67
CA VAL A 193 -2.96 8.17 -11.58
C VAL A 193 -3.89 7.77 -10.46
N ARG A 194 -4.95 7.04 -10.81
CA ARG A 194 -5.87 6.47 -9.85
C ARG A 194 -5.32 5.13 -9.38
N VAL A 195 -5.14 5.00 -8.08
CA VAL A 195 -4.71 3.77 -7.42
C VAL A 195 -5.96 2.97 -7.04
N ILE A 196 -6.04 1.72 -7.49
CA ILE A 196 -7.08 0.77 -7.07
C ILE A 196 -6.40 -0.27 -6.18
N PHE A 197 -6.89 -0.38 -4.95
CA PHE A 197 -6.47 -1.42 -4.02
C PHE A 197 -7.42 -2.61 -4.13
N ASN A 198 -6.86 -3.76 -4.49
CA ASN A 198 -7.55 -5.05 -4.65
C ASN A 198 -7.05 -6.02 -3.57
N PRO A 199 -7.55 -5.89 -2.31
CA PRO A 199 -7.11 -6.70 -1.18
C PRO A 199 -7.47 -8.19 -1.30
#